data_AF-A0A6A5KD55-F1
#
_entry.id   AF-A0A6A5KD55-F1
#
_cell.length_a   1.000
_cell.length_b   1.000
_cell.length_c   1.000
_cell.angle_alpha   90.00
_cell.angle_beta   90.00
_cell.angle_gamma   90.00
#
_symmetry.space_group_name_H-M   'P 1'
#
loop_
_entity.id
_entity.type
_entity.pdbx_description
1 polymer ?
#
loop_
_entity_poly.entity_id
_entity_poly.type
_entity_poly.pdbx_seq_one_letter_code
_entity_poly.pdbx_strand_id
1 'polypeptide(L)'
;MTGEKYTETYKKVSAMGEKLKAAGKSGPSNDEQLQLYAYAKVAEGKDFGEAKKPGMFDMAGKAKYNKWKEVVDAGTTQQEAEDKYVALGEQVLTKYDQ
;
A
#
# COMPACT_ATOMS: atom_id res chain seq x y z
N MET A 1 3.83 14.59 -8.27
CA MET A 1 3.85 14.74 -6.80
C MET A 1 2.50 14.29 -6.32
N THR A 2 2.44 13.47 -5.28
CA THR A 2 1.16 12.95 -4.77
C THR A 2 0.35 14.04 -4.09
N GLY A 3 -0.98 13.91 -4.09
CA GLY A 3 -1.89 14.85 -3.45
C GLY A 3 -1.72 14.98 -1.93
N GLU A 4 -2.24 16.08 -1.37
CA GLU A 4 -2.20 16.36 0.06
C GLU A 4 -2.94 15.29 0.87
N LYS A 5 -4.17 14.93 0.44
CA LYS A 5 -4.97 13.86 1.08
C LYS A 5 -4.23 12.53 1.10
N TYR A 6 -3.62 12.13 -0.01
CA TYR A 6 -2.79 10.92 -0.06
C TYR A 6 -1.66 10.99 0.98
N THR A 7 -0.93 12.11 1.01
CA THR A 7 0.21 12.29 1.90
C THR A 7 -0.20 12.24 3.37
N GLU A 8 -1.35 12.84 3.71
CA GLU A 8 -1.90 12.81 5.06
C GLU A 8 -2.35 11.40 5.46
N THR A 9 -3.12 10.72 4.61
CA THR A 9 -3.57 9.35 4.87
C THR A 9 -2.40 8.38 4.97
N TYR A 10 -1.38 8.53 4.12
CA TYR A 10 -0.16 7.72 4.17
C TYR A 10 0.56 7.87 5.51
N LYS A 11 0.71 9.11 6.00
CA LYS A 11 1.33 9.39 7.31
C LYS A 11 0.54 8.75 8.44
N LYS A 12 -0.79 8.89 8.43
CA LYS A 12 -1.67 8.30 9.45
C LYS A 12 -1.59 6.77 9.45
N VAL A 13 -1.70 6.13 8.28
CA VAL A 13 -1.59 4.66 8.14
C VAL A 13 -0.24 4.16 8.64
N SER A 14 0.85 4.86 8.30
CA SER A 14 2.19 4.51 8.76
C SER A 14 2.33 4.65 10.28
N ALA A 15 1.84 5.75 10.87
CA ALA A 15 1.87 5.97 12.31
C ALA A 15 1.03 4.94 13.08
N MET A 16 -0.15 4.59 12.57
CA MET A 16 -0.98 3.52 13.12
C MET A 16 -0.23 2.17 13.10
N GLY A 17 0.46 1.84 12.00
CA GLY A 17 1.24 0.61 11.90
C GLY A 17 2.34 0.53 12.98
N GLU A 18 3.06 1.63 13.20
CA GLU A 18 4.07 1.74 14.27
C GLU A 18 3.42 1.63 15.67
N LYS A 19 2.28 2.29 15.91
CA LYS A 19 1.50 2.20 17.16
C LYS A 19 1.09 0.76 17.47
N LEU A 20 0.55 0.03 16.50
CA LEU A 20 0.13 -1.36 16.68
C LEU A 20 1.30 -2.29 16.96
N LYS A 21 2.40 -2.11 16.23
CA LYS A 21 3.63 -2.87 16.44
C LYS A 21 4.20 -2.64 17.84
N ALA A 22 4.26 -1.38 18.29
CA ALA A 22 4.71 -1.04 19.64
C ALA A 22 3.80 -1.61 20.73
N ALA A 23 2.50 -1.71 20.45
CA ALA A 23 1.50 -2.28 21.35
C ALA A 23 1.38 -3.83 21.25
N GLY A 24 2.15 -4.50 20.38
CA GLY A 24 2.02 -5.94 20.13
C GLY A 24 0.65 -6.37 19.58
N LYS A 25 -0.09 -5.45 18.96
CA LYS A 25 -1.42 -5.70 18.39
C LYS A 25 -1.30 -6.14 16.93
N SER A 26 -2.25 -6.96 16.48
CA SER A 26 -2.38 -7.32 15.07
C SER A 26 -2.67 -6.10 14.22
N GLY A 27 -1.94 -5.98 13.10
CA GLY A 27 -2.14 -4.93 12.11
C GLY A 27 -3.19 -5.28 11.05
N PRO A 28 -3.25 -4.47 9.98
CA PRO A 28 -4.11 -4.75 8.82
C PRO A 28 -3.82 -6.13 8.24
N SER A 29 -4.85 -6.74 7.64
CA SER A 29 -4.71 -8.03 6.98
C SER A 29 -3.68 -8.00 5.85
N ASN A 30 -3.13 -9.17 5.48
CA ASN A 30 -2.14 -9.25 4.40
C ASN A 30 -2.65 -8.63 3.09
N ASP A 31 -3.92 -8.81 2.74
CA ASP A 31 -4.49 -8.23 1.51
C ASP A 31 -4.57 -6.70 1.59
N GLU A 32 -5.04 -6.15 2.71
CA GLU A 32 -5.07 -4.69 2.95
C GLU A 32 -3.66 -4.09 2.83
N GLN A 33 -2.65 -4.73 3.43
CA GLN A 33 -1.25 -4.29 3.33
C GLN A 33 -0.72 -4.33 1.89
N LEU A 34 -1.02 -5.39 1.15
CA LEU A 34 -0.57 -5.56 -0.23
C LEU A 34 -1.26 -4.57 -1.18
N GLN A 35 -2.54 -4.29 -0.98
CA GLN A 35 -3.29 -3.28 -1.72
C GLN A 35 -2.75 -1.88 -1.46
N LEU A 36 -2.56 -1.49 -0.19
CA LEU A 36 -1.95 -0.21 0.18
C LEU A 36 -0.56 -0.06 -0.44
N TYR A 37 0.26 -1.11 -0.41
CA TYR A 37 1.57 -1.12 -1.06
C TYR A 37 1.47 -0.89 -2.58
N ALA A 38 0.61 -1.63 -3.27
CA ALA A 38 0.48 -1.54 -4.73
C ALA A 38 -0.04 -0.16 -5.18
N TYR A 39 -1.07 0.37 -4.50
CA TYR A 39 -1.58 1.71 -4.79
C TYR A 39 -0.53 2.80 -4.50
N ALA A 40 0.20 2.70 -3.39
CA ALA A 40 1.27 3.65 -3.09
C ALA A 40 2.35 3.68 -4.18
N LYS A 41 2.77 2.52 -4.69
CA LYS A 41 3.77 2.43 -5.77
C LYS A 41 3.31 3.13 -7.05
N VAL A 42 2.06 2.92 -7.44
CA VAL A 42 1.49 3.55 -8.64
C VAL A 42 1.27 5.05 -8.42
N ALA A 43 0.72 5.45 -7.28
CA ALA A 43 0.53 6.85 -6.89
C ALA A 43 1.85 7.64 -6.90
N GLU A 44 2.92 7.06 -6.38
CA GLU A 44 4.26 7.66 -6.39
C GLU A 44 4.91 7.71 -7.79
N GLY A 45 4.26 7.18 -8.81
CA GLY A 45 4.79 7.10 -10.17
C GLY A 45 6.00 6.18 -10.30
N LYS A 46 6.12 5.15 -9.45
CA LYS A 46 7.20 4.16 -9.58
C LYS A 46 7.00 3.35 -10.85
N ASP A 47 8.07 3.18 -11.62
CA ASP A 47 8.07 2.30 -12.78
C ASP A 47 8.13 0.84 -12.34
N PHE A 48 7.14 0.06 -12.77
CA PHE A 48 7.12 -1.38 -12.56
C PHE A 48 8.20 -2.10 -13.37
N GLY A 49 8.62 -1.57 -14.51
CA GLY A 49 9.70 -2.13 -15.33
C GLY A 49 11.03 -2.20 -14.60
N GLU A 50 11.27 -1.27 -13.66
CA GLU A 50 12.46 -1.24 -12.80
C GLU A 50 12.32 -2.13 -11.55
N ALA A 51 11.14 -2.71 -11.31
CA ALA A 51 10.90 -3.56 -10.15
C ALA A 51 11.72 -4.84 -10.24
N LYS A 52 12.60 -5.05 -9.24
CA LYS A 52 13.38 -6.28 -9.13
C LYS A 52 12.46 -7.47 -8.92
N LYS A 53 12.54 -8.46 -9.81
CA LYS A 53 11.82 -9.73 -9.64
C LYS A 53 12.31 -10.43 -8.37
N PRO A 54 11.40 -10.77 -7.44
CA PRO A 54 11.77 -11.47 -6.22
C PRO A 54 12.24 -12.90 -6.52
N GLY A 55 13.16 -13.40 -5.70
CA GLY A 55 13.68 -14.76 -5.81
C GLY A 55 12.64 -15.82 -5.44
N MET A 56 12.91 -17.08 -5.82
CA MET A 56 11.96 -18.20 -5.62
C MET A 56 11.52 -18.40 -4.17
N PHE A 57 12.39 -18.09 -3.20
CA PHE A 57 12.14 -18.26 -1.77
C PHE A 57 11.60 -16.99 -1.07
N ASP A 58 11.51 -15.86 -1.78
CA ASP A 58 10.98 -14.61 -1.23
C ASP A 58 9.46 -14.51 -1.45
N MET A 59 8.70 -15.20 -0.60
CA MET A 59 7.24 -15.24 -0.70
C MET A 59 6.60 -13.86 -0.50
N ALA A 60 7.13 -13.06 0.44
CA ALA A 60 6.60 -11.73 0.74
C ALA A 60 6.88 -10.74 -0.40
N GLY A 61 8.10 -10.74 -0.93
CA GLY A 61 8.45 -9.96 -2.11
C GLY A 61 7.63 -10.37 -3.32
N LYS A 62 7.41 -11.68 -3.53
CA LYS A 62 6.54 -12.19 -4.61
C LYS A 62 5.10 -11.70 -4.49
N ALA A 63 4.53 -11.72 -3.29
CA ALA A 63 3.17 -11.21 -3.07
C ALA A 63 3.08 -9.70 -3.39
N LYS A 64 4.03 -8.90 -2.92
CA LYS A 64 4.11 -7.46 -3.21
C LYS A 64 4.28 -7.17 -4.71
N TYR A 65 5.21 -7.87 -5.36
CA TYR A 65 5.47 -7.75 -6.79
C TYR A 65 4.22 -8.10 -7.61
N ASN A 66 3.57 -9.22 -7.28
CA ASN A 66 2.36 -9.66 -7.98
C ASN A 66 1.21 -8.68 -7.79
N LYS A 67 0.99 -8.17 -6.58
CA LYS A 67 -0.10 -7.22 -6.33
C LYS A 67 0.13 -5.89 -7.03
N TRP A 68 1.38 -5.40 -7.05
CA TRP A 68 1.73 -4.21 -7.82
C TRP A 68 1.53 -4.44 -9.33
N LYS A 69 1.96 -5.60 -9.85
CA LYS A 69 1.74 -5.98 -11.24
C LYS A 69 0.25 -5.99 -11.59
N GLU A 70 -0.60 -6.57 -10.76
CA GLU A 70 -2.05 -6.62 -10.94
C GLU A 70 -2.66 -5.22 -11.09
N VAL A 71 -2.27 -4.27 -10.24
CA VAL A 71 -2.77 -2.88 -10.30
C VAL A 71 -2.30 -2.16 -11.56
N VAL A 72 -1.05 -2.40 -11.99
CA VAL A 72 -0.48 -1.83 -13.23
C VAL A 72 -1.12 -2.43 -14.47
N ASP A 73 -1.27 -3.75 -14.54
CA ASP A 73 -1.92 -4.47 -15.65
C ASP A 73 -3.40 -4.05 -15.80
N ALA A 74 -4.05 -3.69 -14.70
CA ALA A 74 -5.40 -3.13 -14.70
C ALA A 74 -5.49 -1.70 -15.27
N GLY A 75 -4.35 -1.09 -15.66
CA GLY A 75 -4.32 0.25 -16.24
C GLY A 75 -4.55 1.37 -15.22
N THR A 76 -4.39 1.10 -13.92
CA THR A 76 -4.62 2.09 -12.87
C THR A 76 -3.65 3.27 -13.02
N THR A 77 -4.19 4.48 -13.16
CA THR A 77 -3.41 5.72 -13.23
C THR A 77 -2.88 6.15 -11.84
N GLN A 78 -1.93 7.09 -11.80
CA GLN A 78 -1.42 7.62 -10.53
C GLN A 78 -2.55 8.23 -9.69
N GLN A 79 -3.44 9.01 -10.32
CA GLN A 79 -4.56 9.65 -9.63
C GLN A 79 -5.55 8.62 -9.08
N GLU A 80 -5.94 7.62 -9.88
CA GLU A 80 -6.83 6.56 -9.38
C GLU A 80 -6.19 5.74 -8.26
N ALA A 81 -4.87 5.53 -8.32
CA ALA A 81 -4.15 4.86 -7.24
C ALA A 81 -4.13 5.69 -5.96
N GLU A 82 -3.97 7.01 -6.06
CA GLU A 82 -4.10 7.92 -4.91
C GLU A 82 -5.50 7.82 -4.28
N ASP A 83 -6.56 7.92 -5.09
CA ASP A 83 -7.93 7.86 -4.61
C ASP A 83 -8.24 6.51 -3.94
N LYS A 84 -7.80 5.40 -4.56
CA LYS A 84 -7.94 4.05 -3.99
C LYS A 84 -7.13 3.88 -2.70
N TYR A 85 -5.91 4.44 -2.64
CA TYR A 85 -5.10 4.41 -1.43
C TYR A 85 -5.78 5.17 -0.30
N VAL A 86 -6.30 6.38 -0.56
CA VAL A 86 -6.98 7.20 0.44
C VAL A 86 -8.22 6.46 0.98
N ALA A 87 -9.06 5.95 0.08
CA ALA A 87 -10.28 5.23 0.46
C ALA A 87 -9.98 3.98 1.33
N LEU A 88 -9.00 3.17 0.92
CA LEU A 88 -8.60 1.99 1.70
C LEU A 88 -7.91 2.39 3.01
N GLY A 89 -7.04 3.39 2.99
CA GLY A 89 -6.31 3.89 4.15
C GLY A 89 -7.25 4.39 5.25
N GLU A 90 -8.29 5.13 4.90
CA GLU A 90 -9.32 5.59 5.84
C GLU A 90 -10.11 4.42 6.46
N GLN A 91 -10.45 3.40 5.67
CA GLN A 91 -11.08 2.18 6.19
C GLN A 91 -10.17 1.43 7.16
N VAL A 92 -8.90 1.30 6.81
CA VAL A 92 -7.88 0.67 7.64
C VAL A 92 -7.68 1.45 8.94
N LEU A 93 -7.58 2.78 8.89
CA LEU A 93 -7.49 3.61 10.10
C LEU A 93 -8.72 3.45 10.99
N THR A 94 -9.92 3.42 10.43
CA THR A 94 -11.16 3.22 11.19
C THR A 94 -11.20 1.87 11.91
N LYS A 95 -10.67 0.81 11.27
CA LYS A 95 -10.65 -0.55 11.81
C LYS A 95 -9.57 -0.74 12.89
N TYR A 96 -8.40 -0.13 12.71
CA TYR A 96 -7.20 -0.51 13.46
C TYR A 96 -6.59 0.62 14.30
N ASP A 97 -6.93 1.89 14.06
CA ASP A 97 -6.45 3.04 14.86
C ASP A 97 -7.46 3.51 15.91
N GLN A 98 -8.05 2.56 16.65
CA GLN A 98 -8.89 2.86 17.80
C GLN A 98 -8.06 3.14 19.07
#